data_AF-A0A4S3M414-F1
#
_entry.id   AF-A0A4S3M414-F1
#
_cell.length_a   1.000
_cell.length_b   1.000
_cell.length_c   1.000
_cell.angle_alpha   90.00
_cell.angle_beta   90.00
_cell.angle_gamma   90.00
#
_symmetry.space_group_name_H-M   'P 1'
#
loop_
_entity.id
_entity.type
_entity.pdbx_description
1 polymer ?
#
loop_
_entity_poly.entity_id
_entity_poly.type
_entity_poly.pdbx_seq_one_letter_code
_entity_poly.pdbx_strand_id
1 'polypeptide(L)'
;MARKVYYSKPLKYFWEHLYRTQKNYTPEYTDDQIFEIIRNNILNKPAAAFETAASKQLIVSGWEMWRMDAKGELLHVFFVDRDLQDFLENTTLSDLEGIKDFLLEQGHNRSVFHLYSNKQSKHIVFQFALHIPYESEGYAFSISVEEDGSIELYYSRAENGGRMSDKFYKDVNNKNDEISLTHSKMFRLAINTITYMSCFPECVADGVPKNLLERSENLSARNFSLQLSDKVKEIEGSNPSRRPHFRKGHFRHLRSKKFVNKQGQVVFVSETMVKAKAKTVSTSPEIDRFGKSE
;
A
#
# COMPACT_ATOMS: atom_id res chain seq x y z
N MET A 1 -28.07 0.19 14.23
CA MET A 1 -26.92 0.74 14.97
C MET A 1 -25.65 0.35 14.24
N ALA A 2 -24.85 1.31 13.76
CA ALA A 2 -23.59 0.99 13.07
C ALA A 2 -22.61 0.34 14.05
N ARG A 3 -22.08 -0.84 13.69
CA ARG A 3 -21.09 -1.57 14.50
C ARG A 3 -19.81 -0.74 14.55
N LYS A 4 -19.34 -0.41 15.75
CA LYS A 4 -18.07 0.33 15.90
C LYS A 4 -16.91 -0.54 15.43
N VAL A 5 -15.93 0.06 14.76
CA VAL A 5 -14.79 -0.62 14.11
C VAL A 5 -13.49 -0.19 14.77
N TYR A 6 -12.63 -1.14 15.14
CA TYR A 6 -11.25 -0.83 15.52
C TYR A 6 -10.34 -1.00 14.31
N TYR A 7 -9.29 -0.20 14.26
CA TYR A 7 -8.33 -0.19 13.17
C TYR A 7 -6.95 -0.61 13.64
N SER A 8 -6.19 -1.19 12.72
CA SER A 8 -4.81 -1.55 12.98
C SER A 8 -3.92 -0.33 13.23
N LYS A 9 -2.76 -0.56 13.85
CA LYS A 9 -1.80 0.50 14.21
C LYS A 9 -0.51 0.36 13.39
N PRO A 10 -0.33 1.17 12.33
CA PRO A 10 0.93 1.32 11.61
C PRO A 10 2.06 1.77 12.54
N LEU A 11 3.29 1.38 12.23
CA LEU A 11 4.51 1.79 12.93
C LEU A 11 4.51 1.54 14.45
N LYS A 12 3.59 0.70 14.94
CA LYS A 12 3.43 0.39 16.37
C LYS A 12 4.73 -0.05 17.02
N TYR A 13 5.52 -0.89 16.33
CA TYR A 13 6.83 -1.32 16.82
C TYR A 13 7.77 -0.13 17.10
N PHE A 14 7.86 0.83 16.17
CA PHE A 14 8.72 2.01 16.30
C PHE A 14 8.24 2.92 17.44
N TRP A 15 6.93 3.14 17.55
CA TRP A 15 6.35 3.92 18.64
C TRP A 15 6.54 3.28 20.02
N GLU A 16 6.22 2.00 20.16
CA GLU A 16 6.15 1.32 21.45
C GLU A 16 7.52 0.80 21.92
N HIS A 17 8.37 0.31 21.01
CA HIS A 17 9.62 -0.35 21.38
C HIS A 17 10.87 0.49 21.16
N LEU A 18 10.89 1.40 20.18
CA LEU A 18 12.05 2.28 19.97
C LEU A 18 11.83 3.63 20.66
N TYR A 19 10.82 4.39 20.22
CA TYR A 19 10.56 5.74 20.71
C TYR A 19 10.25 5.75 22.21
N ARG A 20 9.21 5.04 22.64
CA ARG A 20 8.79 5.05 24.06
C ARG A 20 9.92 4.57 24.99
N THR A 21 10.65 3.54 24.60
CA THR A 21 11.82 3.06 25.35
C THR A 21 12.87 4.16 25.51
N GLN A 22 13.29 4.80 24.42
CA GLN A 22 14.28 5.87 24.49
C GLN A 22 13.74 7.09 25.25
N LYS A 23 12.48 7.47 25.03
CA LYS A 23 11.82 8.59 25.71
C LYS A 23 11.75 8.37 27.22
N ASN A 24 11.60 7.13 27.67
CA ASN A 24 11.65 6.80 29.11
C ASN A 24 13.07 6.96 29.70
N TYR A 25 14.12 6.68 28.92
CA TYR A 25 15.51 6.86 29.37
C TYR A 25 15.96 8.32 29.31
N THR A 26 15.47 9.09 28.34
CA THR A 26 15.86 10.48 28.09
C THR A 26 14.61 11.36 27.94
N PRO A 27 13.80 11.55 29.01
CA PRO A 27 12.53 12.28 28.93
C PRO A 27 12.69 13.74 28.51
N GLU A 28 13.84 14.34 28.78
CA GLU A 28 14.21 15.71 28.44
C GLU A 28 14.53 15.93 26.96
N TYR A 29 14.77 14.85 26.19
CA TYR A 29 15.09 14.97 24.78
C TYR A 29 13.85 15.25 23.93
N THR A 30 14.02 16.10 22.92
CA THR A 30 13.00 16.34 21.89
C THR A 30 12.87 15.12 20.98
N ASP A 31 11.75 15.03 20.25
CA ASP A 31 11.51 13.91 19.33
C ASP A 31 12.56 13.86 18.21
N ASP A 32 13.04 15.02 17.72
CA ASP A 32 14.14 15.08 16.75
C ASP A 32 15.49 14.65 17.37
N GLN A 33 15.76 14.96 18.64
CA GLN A 33 16.97 14.46 19.31
C GLN A 33 16.92 12.94 19.49
N ILE A 34 15.78 12.40 19.91
CA ILE A 34 15.56 10.95 20.03
C ILE A 34 15.71 10.28 18.67
N PHE A 35 15.15 10.90 17.62
CA PHE A 35 15.31 10.44 16.24
C PHE A 35 16.78 10.26 15.86
N GLU A 36 17.57 11.32 15.99
CA GLU A 36 18.98 11.31 15.57
C GLU A 36 19.81 10.33 16.41
N ILE A 37 19.56 10.23 17.71
CA ILE A 37 20.29 9.32 18.59
C ILE A 37 19.99 7.86 18.24
N ILE A 38 18.72 7.48 18.09
CA ILE A 38 18.36 6.11 17.73
C ILE A 38 18.91 5.76 16.35
N ARG A 39 18.79 6.68 15.38
CA ARG A 39 19.34 6.51 14.04
C ARG A 39 20.84 6.28 14.06
N ASN A 40 21.59 7.13 14.77
CA ASN A 40 23.04 7.00 14.90
C ASN A 40 23.42 5.71 15.63
N ASN A 41 22.68 5.32 16.66
CA ASN A 41 22.91 4.07 17.37
C ASN A 41 22.71 2.86 16.45
N ILE A 42 21.65 2.81 15.65
CA ILE A 42 21.41 1.70 14.70
C ILE A 42 22.54 1.63 13.66
N LEU A 43 22.96 2.77 13.12
CA LEU A 43 23.99 2.83 12.07
C LEU A 43 25.38 2.48 12.58
N ASN A 44 25.75 2.93 13.78
CA ASN A 44 27.09 2.77 14.33
C ASN A 44 27.25 1.53 15.21
N LYS A 45 26.16 0.87 15.63
CA LYS A 45 26.23 -0.37 16.40
C LYS A 45 26.99 -1.42 15.59
N PRO A 46 27.99 -2.13 16.16
CA PRO A 46 28.62 -3.28 15.49
C PRO A 46 27.56 -4.31 15.11
N ALA A 47 27.67 -4.92 13.93
CA ALA A 47 26.73 -5.97 13.53
C ALA A 47 26.79 -7.12 14.54
N ALA A 48 25.64 -7.45 15.15
CA ALA A 48 25.53 -8.67 15.95
C ALA A 48 25.68 -9.92 15.05
N ALA A 49 25.89 -11.09 15.66
CA ALA A 49 25.80 -12.35 14.91
C ALA A 49 24.45 -12.41 14.18
N PHE A 50 24.47 -12.70 12.88
CA PHE A 50 23.32 -12.76 11.98
C PHE A 50 22.67 -11.42 11.58
N GLU A 51 23.20 -10.28 12.03
CA GLU A 51 22.75 -8.96 11.57
C GLU A 51 23.48 -8.54 10.29
N THR A 52 22.74 -8.09 9.28
CA THR A 52 23.32 -7.65 8.00
C THR A 52 23.19 -6.13 7.85
N ALA A 53 23.98 -5.53 6.97
CA ALA A 53 23.78 -4.12 6.60
C ALA A 53 22.36 -3.87 6.06
N ALA A 54 21.80 -4.85 5.34
CA ALA A 54 20.45 -4.78 4.80
C ALA A 54 19.38 -4.77 5.91
N SER A 55 19.52 -5.61 6.95
CA SER A 55 18.57 -5.62 8.07
C SER A 55 18.60 -4.31 8.87
N LYS A 56 19.79 -3.71 9.06
CA LYS A 56 19.90 -2.37 9.66
C LYS A 56 19.22 -1.30 8.83
N GLN A 57 19.38 -1.36 7.50
CA GLN A 57 18.72 -0.43 6.61
C GLN A 57 17.20 -0.50 6.75
N LEU A 58 16.62 -1.70 6.85
CA LEU A 58 15.18 -1.85 7.04
C LEU A 58 14.68 -1.20 8.33
N ILE A 59 15.43 -1.31 9.42
CA ILE A 59 15.07 -0.66 10.69
C ILE A 59 15.15 0.86 10.54
N VAL A 60 16.22 1.39 9.92
CA VAL A 60 16.36 2.83 9.72
C VAL A 60 15.27 3.38 8.81
N SER A 61 14.94 2.70 7.70
CA SER A 61 13.84 3.12 6.82
C SER A 61 12.49 3.20 7.56
N GLY A 62 12.23 2.27 8.46
CA GLY A 62 11.03 2.32 9.30
C GLY A 62 11.06 3.46 10.32
N TRP A 63 12.24 3.75 10.87
CA TRP A 63 12.46 4.87 11.78
C TRP A 63 12.33 6.23 11.10
N GLU A 64 12.77 6.36 9.83
CA GLU A 64 12.54 7.55 9.01
C GLU A 64 11.04 7.79 8.78
N MET A 65 10.24 6.72 8.54
CA MET A 65 8.77 6.86 8.44
C MET A 65 8.13 7.24 9.79
N TRP A 66 8.64 6.71 10.91
CA TRP A 66 8.20 7.14 12.24
C TRP A 66 8.44 8.64 12.46
N ARG A 67 9.59 9.18 12.01
CA ARG A 67 9.86 10.63 12.13
C ARG A 67 8.82 11.46 11.41
N MET A 68 8.42 11.03 10.22
CA MET A 68 7.39 11.70 9.43
C MET A 68 6.02 11.63 10.10
N ASP A 69 5.69 10.48 10.68
CA ASP A 69 4.47 10.28 11.46
C ASP A 69 4.44 11.22 12.67
N ALA A 70 5.52 11.25 13.45
CA ALA A 70 5.66 12.14 14.61
C ALA A 70 5.54 13.63 14.27
N LYS A 71 5.90 14.04 13.04
CA LYS A 71 5.75 15.41 12.54
C LYS A 71 4.37 15.71 11.94
N GLY A 72 3.48 14.72 11.85
CA GLY A 72 2.17 14.85 11.19
C GLY A 72 2.26 14.95 9.66
N GLU A 73 3.41 14.58 9.08
CA GLU A 73 3.68 14.66 7.64
C GLU A 73 3.36 13.35 6.91
N LEU A 74 3.20 12.24 7.63
CA LEU A 74 2.80 10.96 7.07
C LEU A 74 1.32 10.96 6.73
N LEU A 75 0.99 10.46 5.54
CA LEU A 75 -0.40 10.24 5.11
C LEU A 75 -0.95 8.97 5.78
N HIS A 76 -2.08 9.05 6.47
CA HIS A 76 -2.74 7.85 6.99
C HIS A 76 -3.96 7.49 6.15
N VAL A 77 -3.97 6.27 5.64
CA VAL A 77 -5.00 5.71 4.79
C VAL A 77 -5.78 4.68 5.60
N PHE A 78 -7.09 4.79 5.67
CA PHE A 78 -7.98 3.89 6.40
C PHE A 78 -8.86 3.11 5.43
N PHE A 79 -8.73 1.80 5.37
CA PHE A 79 -9.67 1.00 4.59
C PHE A 79 -10.98 0.84 5.35
N VAL A 80 -12.10 1.23 4.76
CA VAL A 80 -13.43 1.04 5.35
C VAL A 80 -13.82 -0.44 5.32
N ASP A 81 -13.35 -1.14 4.31
CA ASP A 81 -13.62 -2.56 4.07
C ASP A 81 -12.33 -3.36 4.01
N ARG A 82 -12.29 -4.51 4.68
CA ARG A 82 -11.15 -5.43 4.62
C ARG A 82 -11.00 -6.04 3.24
N ASP A 83 -12.10 -6.25 2.52
CA ASP A 83 -12.09 -6.86 1.18
C ASP A 83 -11.31 -6.00 0.17
N LEU A 84 -11.17 -4.70 0.43
CA LEU A 84 -10.32 -3.81 -0.37
C LEU A 84 -8.84 -4.21 -0.30
N GLN A 85 -8.35 -4.65 0.87
CA GLN A 85 -6.99 -5.15 1.00
C GLN A 85 -6.78 -6.38 0.14
N ASP A 86 -7.66 -7.37 0.25
CA ASP A 86 -7.57 -8.61 -0.52
C ASP A 86 -7.64 -8.34 -2.02
N PHE A 87 -8.51 -7.43 -2.45
CA PHE A 87 -8.58 -6.98 -3.83
C PHE A 87 -7.24 -6.39 -4.32
N LEU A 88 -6.68 -5.43 -3.59
CA LEU A 88 -5.46 -4.72 -4.00
C LEU A 88 -4.22 -5.62 -3.91
N GLU A 89 -4.14 -6.52 -2.94
CA GLU A 89 -3.07 -7.52 -2.81
C GLU A 89 -3.07 -8.53 -3.96
N ASN A 90 -4.23 -8.83 -4.53
CA ASN A 90 -4.40 -9.85 -5.58
C ASN A 90 -4.46 -9.27 -7.00
N THR A 91 -4.61 -7.96 -7.15
CA THR A 91 -4.63 -7.29 -8.45
C THR A 91 -3.23 -7.17 -9.03
N THR A 92 -2.96 -7.85 -10.14
CA THR A 92 -1.63 -7.84 -10.76
C THR A 92 -1.29 -6.51 -11.43
N LEU A 93 -0.04 -6.08 -11.33
CA LEU A 93 0.49 -4.88 -12.00
C LEU A 93 0.81 -5.14 -13.48
N SER A 94 -0.22 -5.33 -14.31
CA SER A 94 -0.04 -5.68 -15.73
C SER A 94 0.51 -4.53 -16.59
N ASP A 95 0.24 -3.27 -16.23
CA ASP A 95 0.76 -2.06 -16.89
C ASP A 95 1.76 -1.32 -15.99
N LEU A 96 2.74 -2.04 -15.43
CA LEU A 96 3.71 -1.49 -14.47
C LEU A 96 4.48 -0.29 -15.04
N GLU A 97 4.85 -0.32 -16.32
CA GLU A 97 5.51 0.82 -16.99
C GLU A 97 4.59 2.05 -17.09
N GLY A 98 3.30 1.86 -17.41
CA GLY A 98 2.34 2.97 -17.36
C GLY A 98 2.13 3.51 -15.95
N ILE A 99 2.17 2.64 -14.94
CA ILE A 99 2.09 3.06 -13.54
C ILE A 99 3.33 3.86 -13.11
N LYS A 100 4.54 3.48 -13.57
CA LYS A 100 5.75 4.29 -13.36
C LYS A 100 5.60 5.69 -13.91
N ASP A 101 5.16 5.81 -15.16
CA ASP A 101 4.93 7.10 -15.80
C ASP A 101 3.92 7.94 -14.99
N PHE A 102 2.82 7.33 -14.56
CA PHE A 102 1.86 7.98 -13.69
C PHE A 102 2.46 8.48 -12.36
N LEU A 103 3.27 7.66 -11.69
CA LEU A 103 3.93 8.05 -10.43
C LEU A 103 4.92 9.20 -10.67
N LEU A 104 5.63 9.21 -11.79
CA LEU A 104 6.52 10.31 -12.19
C LEU A 104 5.74 11.61 -12.45
N GLU A 105 4.57 11.52 -13.10
CA GLU A 105 3.71 12.67 -13.41
C GLU A 105 3.04 13.28 -12.17
N GLN A 106 2.63 12.45 -11.21
CA GLN A 106 1.91 12.89 -10.00
C GLN A 106 2.81 13.13 -8.78
N GLY A 107 4.09 12.79 -8.90
CA GLY A 107 5.03 12.83 -7.79
C GLY A 107 5.42 14.24 -7.33
N HIS A 108 5.70 14.37 -6.04
CA HIS A 108 6.41 15.53 -5.50
C HIS A 108 7.84 15.15 -5.15
N ASN A 109 8.82 15.96 -5.59
CA ASN A 109 10.22 15.74 -5.27
C ASN A 109 10.47 15.88 -3.77
N ARG A 110 10.99 14.82 -3.15
CA ARG A 110 11.46 14.80 -1.76
C ARG A 110 12.90 14.32 -1.73
N SER A 111 13.67 14.87 -0.80
CA SER A 111 15.04 14.43 -0.58
C SER A 111 15.03 13.06 0.12
N VAL A 112 15.57 12.04 -0.52
CA VAL A 112 15.79 10.70 0.07
C VAL A 112 17.25 10.59 0.46
N PHE A 113 17.50 10.05 1.64
CA PHE A 113 18.84 9.75 2.10
C PHE A 113 19.20 8.29 1.81
N HIS A 114 20.17 8.09 0.93
CA HIS A 114 20.72 6.78 0.59
C HIS A 114 21.88 6.47 1.51
N LEU A 115 21.63 5.57 2.46
CA LEU A 115 22.61 5.18 3.48
C LEU A 115 23.88 4.55 2.90
N TYR A 116 23.77 3.71 1.87
CA TYR A 116 24.92 3.03 1.26
C TYR A 116 25.88 3.96 0.55
N SER A 117 25.35 5.00 -0.11
CA SER A 117 26.16 5.99 -0.79
C SER A 117 26.48 7.19 0.10
N ASN A 118 25.88 7.27 1.29
CA ASN A 118 25.88 8.45 2.16
C ASN A 118 25.51 9.72 1.38
N LYS A 119 24.57 9.60 0.43
CA LYS A 119 24.14 10.69 -0.46
C LYS A 119 22.69 11.01 -0.24
N GLN A 120 22.40 12.30 -0.30
CA GLN A 120 21.05 12.80 -0.40
C GLN A 120 20.76 13.07 -1.88
N SER A 121 19.69 12.49 -2.39
CA SER A 121 19.23 12.73 -3.76
C SER A 121 17.73 13.04 -3.76
N LYS A 122 17.27 13.76 -4.76
CA LYS A 122 15.85 14.14 -4.88
C LYS A 122 15.14 13.06 -5.67
N HIS A 123 14.18 12.41 -5.04
CA HIS A 123 13.35 11.39 -5.65
C HIS A 123 11.89 11.76 -5.54
N ILE A 124 11.07 11.20 -6.41
CA ILE A 124 9.63 11.20 -6.21
C ILE A 124 9.32 10.15 -5.15
N VAL A 125 8.68 10.57 -4.07
CA VAL A 125 8.41 9.70 -2.92
C VAL A 125 6.94 9.74 -2.54
N PHE A 126 6.35 8.56 -2.42
CA PHE A 126 5.02 8.35 -1.86
C PHE A 126 5.14 7.59 -0.55
N GLN A 127 4.70 8.20 0.54
CA GLN A 127 4.78 7.63 1.88
C GLN A 127 3.43 7.68 2.56
N PHE A 128 2.98 6.54 3.05
CA PHE A 128 1.70 6.44 3.74
C PHE A 128 1.65 5.27 4.71
N ALA A 129 0.94 5.47 5.81
CA ALA A 129 0.49 4.45 6.73
C ALA A 129 -0.87 3.91 6.27
N LEU A 130 -1.09 2.61 6.38
CA LEU A 130 -2.32 1.93 6.00
C LEU A 130 -2.92 1.20 7.21
N HIS A 131 -4.12 1.63 7.59
CA HIS A 131 -4.95 1.09 8.65
C HIS A 131 -6.02 0.16 8.07
N ILE A 132 -6.04 -1.07 8.54
CA ILE A 132 -6.98 -2.11 8.13
C ILE A 132 -8.00 -2.33 9.26
N PRO A 133 -9.30 -2.41 8.96
CA PRO A 133 -10.33 -2.63 9.96
C PRO A 133 -10.23 -4.05 10.52
N TYR A 134 -10.44 -4.18 11.82
CA TYR A 134 -10.39 -5.44 12.56
C TYR A 134 -9.03 -6.14 12.62
N GLU A 135 -7.94 -5.49 12.18
CA GLU A 135 -6.58 -5.99 12.34
C GLU A 135 -5.85 -5.25 13.48
N SER A 136 -4.83 -5.88 14.07
CA SER A 136 -4.01 -5.26 15.12
C SER A 136 -2.84 -4.46 14.55
N GLU A 137 -2.18 -5.01 13.53
CA GLU A 137 -0.94 -4.49 12.96
C GLU A 137 -1.20 -3.81 11.63
N GLY A 138 -0.83 -2.53 11.52
CA GLY A 138 -0.97 -1.77 10.29
C GLY A 138 0.27 -1.89 9.41
N TYR A 139 0.15 -1.32 8.21
CA TYR A 139 1.26 -1.24 7.27
C TYR A 139 1.76 0.19 7.19
N ALA A 140 3.03 0.36 6.85
CA ALA A 140 3.55 1.63 6.41
C ALA A 140 4.44 1.42 5.20
N PHE A 141 4.26 2.25 4.19
CA PHE A 141 4.90 2.12 2.89
C PHE A 141 5.68 3.39 2.56
N SER A 142 6.85 3.19 1.95
CA SER A 142 7.62 4.24 1.32
C SER A 142 8.00 3.76 -0.07
N ILE A 143 7.47 4.41 -1.09
CA ILE A 143 7.76 4.14 -2.50
C ILE A 143 8.61 5.28 -3.02
N SER A 144 9.81 5.00 -3.52
CA SER A 144 10.63 5.96 -4.25
C SER A 144 10.72 5.58 -5.72
N VAL A 145 10.67 6.59 -6.59
CA VAL A 145 11.07 6.45 -7.99
C VAL A 145 12.51 6.93 -8.12
N GLU A 146 13.40 6.02 -8.51
CA GLU A 146 14.82 6.23 -8.66
C GLU A 146 15.14 7.01 -9.96
N GLU A 147 16.38 7.51 -10.07
CA GLU A 147 16.81 8.32 -11.23
C GLU A 147 16.76 7.53 -12.55
N ASP A 148 16.92 6.20 -12.49
CA ASP A 148 16.79 5.31 -13.65
C ASP A 148 15.34 4.91 -13.96
N GLY A 149 14.36 5.50 -13.26
CA GLY A 149 12.94 5.22 -13.39
C GLY A 149 12.48 3.93 -12.70
N SER A 150 13.36 3.24 -11.97
CA SER A 150 12.96 2.08 -11.17
C SER A 150 12.17 2.49 -9.94
N ILE A 151 11.28 1.62 -9.49
CA ILE A 151 10.48 1.81 -8.28
C ILE A 151 11.09 0.96 -7.17
N GLU A 152 11.44 1.62 -6.07
CA GLU A 152 11.87 0.98 -4.84
C GLU A 152 10.77 1.09 -3.79
N LEU A 153 10.29 -0.05 -3.33
CA LEU A 153 9.37 -0.15 -2.21
C LEU A 153 10.13 -0.52 -0.95
N TYR A 154 9.90 0.24 0.11
CA TYR A 154 10.06 -0.20 1.49
C TYR A 154 8.69 -0.35 2.14
N TYR A 155 8.51 -1.40 2.94
CA TYR A 155 7.33 -1.58 3.76
C TYR A 155 7.70 -2.01 5.18
N SER A 156 6.86 -1.62 6.13
CA SER A 156 6.89 -2.08 7.52
C SER A 156 5.52 -2.63 7.90
N ARG A 157 5.53 -3.75 8.63
CA ARG A 157 4.37 -4.39 9.23
C ARG A 157 4.80 -5.04 10.56
N ALA A 158 4.25 -4.57 11.67
CA ALA A 158 4.69 -4.99 13.01
C ALA A 158 6.21 -4.78 13.20
N GLU A 159 6.93 -5.79 13.71
CA GLU A 159 8.40 -5.81 13.81
C GLU A 159 9.10 -6.12 12.48
N ASN A 160 8.34 -6.57 11.48
CA ASN A 160 8.88 -6.99 10.20
C ASN A 160 8.89 -5.82 9.21
N GLY A 161 9.90 -5.81 8.35
CA GLY A 161 9.96 -4.90 7.22
C GLY A 161 10.60 -5.58 6.03
N GLY A 162 10.36 -5.04 4.85
CA GLY A 162 10.93 -5.57 3.63
C GLY A 162 11.17 -4.48 2.61
N ARG A 163 12.05 -4.81 1.65
CA ARG A 163 12.36 -3.96 0.51
C ARG A 163 12.15 -4.76 -0.77
N MET A 164 11.66 -4.10 -1.82
CA MET A 164 11.48 -4.71 -3.13
C MET A 164 11.62 -3.68 -4.24
N SER A 165 12.39 -4.02 -5.26
CA SER A 165 12.47 -3.27 -6.51
C SER A 165 11.49 -3.82 -7.53
N ASP A 166 10.93 -2.97 -8.38
CA ASP A 166 10.16 -3.39 -9.55
C ASP A 166 10.98 -4.27 -10.51
N LYS A 167 12.31 -4.09 -10.53
CA LYS A 167 13.25 -4.90 -11.31
C LYS A 167 13.12 -6.40 -11.01
N PHE A 168 12.75 -6.75 -9.78
CA PHE A 168 12.57 -8.14 -9.34
C PHE A 168 11.10 -8.58 -9.34
N TYR A 169 10.15 -7.70 -9.66
CA TYR A 169 8.73 -7.98 -9.50
C TYR A 169 8.26 -9.17 -10.33
N LYS A 170 8.64 -9.25 -11.60
CA LYS A 170 8.23 -10.38 -12.47
C LYS A 170 8.71 -11.72 -11.92
N ASP A 171 9.96 -11.78 -11.46
CA ASP A 171 10.56 -13.02 -10.97
C ASP A 171 9.95 -13.43 -9.63
N VAL A 172 9.80 -12.49 -8.71
CA VAL A 172 9.20 -12.70 -7.39
C VAL A 172 7.73 -13.11 -7.52
N ASN A 173 6.98 -12.50 -8.44
CA ASN A 173 5.57 -12.80 -8.66
C ASN A 173 5.31 -14.21 -9.24
N ASN A 174 6.34 -14.87 -9.79
CA ASN A 174 6.23 -16.23 -10.33
C ASN A 174 6.67 -17.31 -9.33
N LYS A 175 7.18 -16.92 -8.16
CA LYS A 175 7.63 -17.84 -7.12
C LYS A 175 6.53 -18.11 -6.11
N ASN A 176 6.54 -19.32 -5.56
CA ASN A 176 5.55 -19.79 -4.58
C ASN A 176 6.12 -19.90 -3.15
N ASP A 177 7.36 -19.46 -2.91
CA ASP A 177 7.91 -19.40 -1.56
C ASP A 177 7.27 -18.25 -0.76
N GLU A 178 7.15 -18.44 0.55
CA GLU A 178 6.45 -17.51 1.46
C GLU A 178 7.02 -16.08 1.41
N ILE A 179 8.34 -15.97 1.28
CA ILE A 179 9.04 -14.68 1.22
C ILE A 179 8.64 -13.95 -0.07
N SER A 180 8.75 -14.62 -1.21
CA SER A 180 8.38 -14.06 -2.51
C SER A 180 6.89 -13.69 -2.59
N LEU A 181 6.02 -14.52 -2.02
CA LEU A 181 4.58 -14.24 -1.94
C LEU A 181 4.31 -13.00 -1.08
N THR A 182 4.99 -12.86 0.05
CA THR A 182 4.86 -11.69 0.92
C THR A 182 5.32 -10.42 0.20
N HIS A 183 6.50 -10.44 -0.41
CA HIS A 183 7.03 -9.29 -1.15
C HIS A 183 6.13 -8.89 -2.32
N SER A 184 5.69 -9.84 -3.14
CA SER A 184 4.78 -9.54 -4.26
C SER A 184 3.43 -8.97 -3.80
N LYS A 185 2.85 -9.49 -2.72
CA LYS A 185 1.61 -8.94 -2.12
C LYS A 185 1.80 -7.52 -1.61
N MET A 186 2.87 -7.25 -0.86
CA MET A 186 3.16 -5.90 -0.35
C MET A 186 3.41 -4.91 -1.49
N PHE A 187 4.11 -5.36 -2.54
CA PHE A 187 4.36 -4.55 -3.73
C PHE A 187 3.07 -4.20 -4.48
N ARG A 188 2.20 -5.18 -4.69
CA ARG A 188 0.87 -4.96 -5.28
C ARG A 188 0.02 -4.05 -4.39
N LEU A 189 -0.07 -4.33 -3.10
CA LEU A 189 -0.87 -3.54 -2.16
C LEU A 189 -0.45 -2.08 -2.17
N ALA A 190 0.84 -1.78 -2.04
CA ALA A 190 1.33 -0.40 -1.96
C ALA A 190 1.05 0.38 -3.26
N ILE A 191 1.40 -0.19 -4.41
CA ILE A 191 1.22 0.46 -5.72
C ILE A 191 -0.25 0.56 -6.10
N ASN A 192 -1.02 -0.52 -5.90
CA ASN A 192 -2.45 -0.52 -6.22
C ASN A 192 -3.23 0.43 -5.30
N THR A 193 -2.81 0.67 -4.07
CA THR A 193 -3.46 1.65 -3.19
C THR A 193 -3.37 3.06 -3.79
N ILE A 194 -2.19 3.46 -4.28
CA ILE A 194 -1.99 4.77 -4.92
C ILE A 194 -2.84 4.89 -6.18
N THR A 195 -2.79 3.88 -7.05
CA THR A 195 -3.56 3.90 -8.30
C THR A 195 -5.06 3.85 -8.04
N TYR A 196 -5.52 3.15 -7.01
CA TYR A 196 -6.91 3.08 -6.61
C TYR A 196 -7.44 4.45 -6.17
N MET A 197 -6.72 5.17 -5.30
CA MET A 197 -7.11 6.51 -4.87
C MET A 197 -7.26 7.49 -6.04
N SER A 198 -6.40 7.37 -7.05
CA SER A 198 -6.48 8.20 -8.26
C SER A 198 -7.61 7.77 -9.20
N CYS A 199 -7.84 6.46 -9.33
CA CYS A 199 -8.83 5.90 -10.25
C CYS A 199 -10.28 6.05 -9.76
N PHE A 200 -10.48 6.01 -8.43
CA PHE A 200 -11.79 6.08 -7.79
C PHE A 200 -11.83 7.19 -6.74
N PRO A 201 -11.66 8.47 -7.13
CA PRO A 201 -11.63 9.58 -6.19
C PRO A 201 -12.94 9.72 -5.40
N GLU A 202 -14.07 9.25 -5.95
CA GLU A 202 -15.36 9.19 -5.24
C GLU A 202 -15.38 8.21 -4.06
N CYS A 203 -14.42 7.28 -4.02
CA CYS A 203 -14.22 6.32 -2.94
C CYS A 203 -13.20 6.80 -1.91
N VAL A 204 -12.69 8.02 -2.05
CA VAL A 204 -11.71 8.64 -1.15
C VAL A 204 -12.39 9.78 -0.40
N ALA A 205 -12.30 9.78 0.92
CA ALA A 205 -12.83 10.86 1.76
C ALA A 205 -11.80 11.34 2.77
N ASP A 206 -11.74 12.65 2.96
CA ASP A 206 -10.88 13.29 3.97
C ASP A 206 -11.33 12.95 5.39
N GLY A 207 -10.35 12.80 6.29
CA GLY A 207 -10.56 12.54 7.70
C GLY A 207 -10.65 11.05 8.06
N VAL A 208 -10.94 10.80 9.33
CA VAL A 208 -11.05 9.43 9.88
C VAL A 208 -12.45 8.85 9.63
N PRO A 209 -12.58 7.50 9.53
CA PRO A 209 -13.88 6.85 9.41
C PRO A 209 -14.84 7.21 10.56
N LYS A 210 -16.10 7.52 10.24
CA LYS A 210 -17.13 7.99 11.20
C LYS A 210 -17.54 6.94 12.26
N ASN A 211 -17.23 5.67 12.04
CA ASN A 211 -17.58 4.52 12.87
C ASN A 211 -16.42 4.02 13.74
N LEU A 212 -15.41 4.84 13.96
CA LEU A 212 -14.21 4.50 14.73
C LEU A 212 -14.54 4.22 16.22
N LEU A 213 -14.08 3.08 16.71
CA LEU A 213 -13.91 2.81 18.13
C LEU A 213 -12.59 3.44 18.57
N GLU A 214 -12.65 4.59 19.23
CA GLU A 214 -11.45 5.26 19.74
C GLU A 214 -10.74 4.38 20.77
N ARG A 215 -9.51 3.97 20.45
CA ARG A 215 -8.46 3.71 21.44
C ARG A 215 -7.53 4.92 21.35
N SER A 216 -7.65 5.84 22.31
CA SER A 216 -7.05 7.19 22.31
C SER A 216 -5.59 7.27 21.86
N GLU A 217 -5.27 8.24 20.99
CA GLU A 217 -4.29 9.32 21.20
C GLU A 217 -4.34 10.31 20.01
N ASN A 218 -3.97 11.57 20.29
CA ASN A 218 -4.33 12.81 19.57
C ASN A 218 -3.93 12.90 18.09
N LEU A 219 -4.77 13.58 17.30
CA LEU A 219 -4.73 13.68 15.85
C LEU A 219 -4.19 15.03 15.35
N SER A 220 -3.06 15.00 14.63
CA SER A 220 -2.67 16.06 13.69
C SER A 220 -1.95 15.52 12.45
N ALA A 221 -2.42 14.39 11.90
CA ALA A 221 -1.93 13.83 10.64
C ALA A 221 -2.98 13.96 9.53
N ARG A 222 -2.53 14.02 8.27
CA ARG A 222 -3.43 14.03 7.10
C ARG A 222 -3.98 12.63 6.90
N ASN A 223 -5.26 12.45 7.17
CA ASN A 223 -5.90 11.15 7.16
C ASN A 223 -6.95 11.06 6.06
N PHE A 224 -7.07 9.90 5.44
CA PHE A 224 -8.00 9.59 4.37
C PHE A 224 -8.65 8.24 4.61
N SER A 225 -9.91 8.11 4.23
CA SER A 225 -10.64 6.84 4.23
C SER A 225 -10.91 6.38 2.80
N LEU A 226 -10.74 5.07 2.56
CA LEU A 226 -10.94 4.42 1.28
C LEU A 226 -11.96 3.31 1.42
N GLN A 227 -12.96 3.30 0.54
CA GLN A 227 -13.96 2.24 0.45
C GLN A 227 -13.83 1.47 -0.86
N LEU A 228 -14.34 0.23 -0.88
CA LEU A 228 -14.39 -0.58 -2.09
C LEU A 228 -15.43 -0.04 -3.08
N SER A 229 -15.04 0.14 -4.35
CA SER A 229 -15.91 0.63 -5.42
C SER A 229 -16.84 -0.49 -5.88
N ASP A 230 -18.11 -0.16 -6.14
CA ASP A 230 -19.09 -1.12 -6.67
C ASP A 230 -18.63 -1.77 -7.98
N LYS A 231 -17.78 -1.10 -8.76
CA LYS A 231 -17.21 -1.60 -10.02
C LYS A 231 -16.20 -2.74 -9.83
N VAL A 232 -15.80 -3.04 -8.59
CA VAL A 232 -14.73 -3.98 -8.24
C VAL A 232 -15.27 -5.28 -7.62
N LYS A 233 -16.55 -5.36 -7.27
CA LYS A 233 -17.16 -6.43 -6.45
C LYS A 233 -17.21 -7.85 -7.08
N GLU A 234 -16.57 -8.11 -8.21
CA GLU A 234 -16.61 -9.43 -8.87
C GLU A 234 -15.19 -9.91 -9.23
N ILE A 235 -14.59 -10.77 -8.39
CA ILE A 235 -13.32 -11.44 -8.72
C ILE A 235 -13.25 -12.84 -8.13
N GLU A 236 -13.41 -13.87 -8.97
CA GLU A 236 -12.90 -15.22 -8.69
C GLU A 236 -12.12 -15.78 -9.88
N GLY A 237 -11.00 -16.44 -9.57
CA GLY A 237 -9.87 -16.60 -10.48
C GLY A 237 -9.95 -17.71 -11.53
N SER A 238 -9.08 -17.61 -12.54
CA SER A 238 -8.58 -18.79 -13.27
C SER A 238 -7.27 -18.50 -14.00
N ASN A 239 -6.42 -19.54 -14.12
CA ASN A 239 -5.12 -19.54 -14.79
C ASN A 239 -5.25 -19.46 -16.33
N PRO A 240 -4.27 -18.89 -17.04
CA PRO A 240 -4.37 -18.68 -18.48
C PRO A 240 -4.23 -19.99 -19.28
N SER A 241 -5.19 -20.25 -20.17
CA SER A 241 -5.08 -21.29 -21.20
C SER A 241 -5.53 -20.74 -22.57
N ARG A 242 -5.19 -21.43 -23.67
CA ARG A 242 -5.62 -21.08 -25.04
C ARG A 242 -7.15 -21.15 -25.27
N ARG A 243 -7.92 -21.50 -24.25
CA ARG A 243 -9.39 -21.64 -24.24
C ARG A 243 -10.06 -20.30 -23.91
N PRO A 244 -11.38 -20.17 -24.12
CA PRO A 244 -12.17 -19.10 -23.51
C PRO A 244 -11.80 -18.95 -22.03
N HIS A 245 -11.40 -17.75 -21.61
CA HIS A 245 -11.00 -17.48 -20.23
C HIS A 245 -11.31 -16.04 -19.85
N PHE A 246 -11.41 -15.79 -18.55
CA PHE A 246 -11.51 -14.45 -18.00
C PHE A 246 -10.10 -13.84 -17.92
N ARG A 247 -9.95 -12.65 -18.49
CA ARG A 247 -8.77 -11.81 -18.24
C ARG A 247 -9.10 -10.91 -17.05
N LYS A 248 -8.41 -11.16 -15.93
CA LYS A 248 -8.57 -10.41 -14.69
C LYS A 248 -8.44 -8.90 -14.86
N GLY A 249 -9.15 -8.16 -14.02
CA GLY A 249 -9.07 -6.72 -13.97
C GLY A 249 -7.71 -6.20 -13.49
N HIS A 250 -7.32 -5.00 -13.92
CA HIS A 250 -6.06 -4.34 -13.55
C HIS A 250 -6.13 -2.83 -13.76
N PHE A 251 -5.24 -2.09 -13.10
CA PHE A 251 -5.05 -0.65 -13.33
C PHE A 251 -4.20 -0.40 -14.57
N ARG A 252 -4.54 0.66 -15.31
CA ARG A 252 -3.85 1.05 -16.54
C ARG A 252 -3.76 2.57 -16.65
N HIS A 253 -2.60 3.09 -17.03
CA HIS A 253 -2.41 4.51 -17.33
C HIS A 253 -2.66 4.80 -18.82
N LEU A 254 -3.56 5.75 -19.10
CA LEU A 254 -4.00 6.05 -20.47
C LEU A 254 -3.16 7.13 -21.14
N ARG A 255 -2.00 6.73 -21.68
CA ARG A 255 -1.03 7.64 -22.33
C ARG A 255 -1.43 8.11 -23.73
N SER A 256 -2.20 7.30 -24.45
CA SER A 256 -2.47 7.54 -25.87
C SER A 256 -3.41 8.73 -26.10
N LYS A 257 -3.09 9.57 -27.10
CA LYS A 257 -3.97 10.63 -27.63
C LYS A 257 -5.33 10.12 -28.13
N LYS A 258 -5.46 8.80 -28.35
CA LYS A 258 -6.75 8.18 -28.71
C LYS A 258 -7.78 8.24 -27.57
N PHE A 259 -7.35 8.40 -26.33
CA PHE A 259 -8.21 8.54 -25.16
C PHE A 259 -8.50 10.01 -24.87
N VAL A 260 -9.05 10.75 -25.83
CA VAL A 260 -9.15 12.23 -25.78
C VAL A 260 -9.71 12.77 -24.46
N ASN A 261 -10.70 12.11 -23.86
CA ASN A 261 -11.36 12.56 -22.62
C ASN A 261 -10.76 11.94 -21.34
N LYS A 262 -9.82 11.00 -21.45
CA LYS A 262 -9.23 10.26 -20.33
C LYS A 262 -7.70 10.18 -20.40
N GLN A 263 -7.08 10.99 -21.26
CA GLN A 263 -5.64 10.97 -21.45
C GLN A 263 -4.94 11.41 -20.17
N GLY A 264 -3.89 10.68 -19.78
CA GLY A 264 -3.13 10.91 -18.54
C GLY A 264 -3.79 10.35 -17.28
N GLN A 265 -4.98 9.77 -17.36
CA GLN A 265 -5.66 9.20 -16.20
C GLN A 265 -5.32 7.72 -16.01
N VAL A 266 -5.30 7.28 -14.75
CA VAL A 266 -5.32 5.86 -14.39
C VAL A 266 -6.77 5.39 -14.36
N VAL A 267 -7.04 4.27 -15.03
CA VAL A 267 -8.35 3.63 -15.04
C VAL A 267 -8.24 2.18 -14.61
N PHE A 268 -9.31 1.65 -14.02
CA PHE A 268 -9.47 0.22 -13.79
C PHE A 268 -10.08 -0.41 -15.04
N VAL A 269 -9.33 -1.31 -15.67
CA VAL A 269 -9.84 -2.17 -16.74
C VAL A 269 -10.50 -3.36 -16.08
N SER A 270 -11.82 -3.45 -16.15
CA SER A 270 -12.59 -4.53 -15.54
C SER A 270 -12.27 -5.89 -16.17
N GLU A 271 -12.57 -6.95 -15.42
CA GLU A 271 -12.48 -8.31 -15.94
C GLU A 271 -13.30 -8.45 -17.24
N THR A 272 -12.75 -9.22 -18.19
CA THR A 272 -13.41 -9.42 -19.48
C THR A 272 -13.18 -10.83 -20.01
N MET A 273 -14.19 -11.39 -20.67
CA MET A 273 -14.08 -12.67 -21.35
C MET A 273 -13.27 -12.52 -22.64
N VAL A 274 -12.19 -13.28 -22.75
CA VAL A 274 -11.34 -13.30 -23.94
C VAL A 274 -11.63 -14.54 -24.77
N LYS A 275 -11.74 -14.37 -26.10
CA LYS A 275 -11.99 -15.44 -27.08
C LYS A 275 -13.33 -16.16 -26.92
N ALA A 276 -14.31 -15.55 -26.26
CA ALA A 276 -15.71 -16.00 -26.26
C ALA A 276 -16.68 -14.83 -26.09
N LYS A 277 -17.95 -15.05 -26.41
CA LYS A 277 -19.06 -14.16 -26.06
C LYS A 277 -19.63 -14.63 -24.71
N ALA A 278 -19.70 -13.73 -23.73
CA ALA A 278 -20.32 -14.01 -22.44
C ALA A 278 -21.69 -13.32 -22.36
N LYS A 279 -22.64 -13.97 -21.70
CA LYS A 279 -23.91 -13.37 -21.27
C LYS A 279 -24.10 -13.76 -19.81
N THR A 280 -24.38 -12.78 -18.96
CA THR A 280 -24.78 -13.02 -17.57
C THR A 280 -26.30 -13.08 -17.52
N VAL A 281 -26.84 -14.14 -16.92
CA VAL A 281 -28.27 -14.28 -16.68
C VAL A 281 -28.49 -14.12 -15.18
N SER A 282 -29.16 -13.04 -14.79
CA SER A 282 -29.52 -12.79 -13.41
C SER A 282 -30.76 -13.60 -13.03
N THR A 283 -30.86 -14.00 -11.77
CA THR A 283 -32.11 -14.55 -11.22
C THR A 283 -33.23 -13.53 -11.36
N SER A 284 -34.39 -13.94 -11.90
CA SER A 284 -35.55 -13.05 -11.97
C SER A 284 -36.02 -12.70 -10.56
N PRO A 285 -36.34 -11.42 -10.27
CA PRO A 285 -36.98 -11.03 -9.01
C PRO A 285 -38.32 -11.74 -8.78
N GLU A 286 -38.92 -12.31 -9.83
CA GLU A 286 -40.20 -13.01 -9.79
C GLU A 286 -40.06 -14.53 -9.68
N ILE A 287 -38.83 -15.07 -9.50
CA ILE A 287 -38.61 -16.52 -9.51
C ILE A 287 -39.43 -17.26 -8.45
N ASP A 288 -39.68 -16.60 -7.31
CA ASP A 288 -40.51 -17.14 -6.23
C ASP A 288 -41.99 -17.31 -6.62
N ARG A 289 -42.47 -16.64 -7.67
CA ARG A 289 -43.84 -16.81 -8.18
C ARG A 289 -44.04 -18.12 -8.94
N PHE A 290 -42.94 -18.75 -9.38
CA PHE A 290 -42.96 -19.98 -10.16
C PHE A 290 -42.55 -21.21 -9.33
N GLY A 291 -42.20 -21.03 -8.05
CA GLY A 291 -41.75 -22.10 -7.14
C GLY A 291 -42.85 -22.72 -6.26
N LYS A 292 -44.11 -22.36 -6.44
CA LYS A 292 -45.26 -22.95 -5.72
C LYS A 292 -46.27 -23.53 -6.69
N SER A 293 -45.98 -24.71 -7.21
CA SER A 293 -47.01 -25.68 -7.59
C SER A 293 -47.20 -26.61 -6.40
N GLU A 294 -48.45 -26.70 -5.92
CA GLU A 294 -48.92 -27.58 -4.84
C GLU A 294 -48.54 -29.05 -5.02
#